data_AF-A0AAV0MEQ0-F1
#
_entry.id   AF-A0AAV0MEQ0-F1
#
_cell.length_a   1.000
_cell.length_b   1.000
_cell.length_c   1.000
_cell.angle_alpha   90.00
_cell.angle_beta   90.00
_cell.angle_gamma   90.00
#
_symmetry.space_group_name_H-M   'P 1'
#
loop_
_entity.id
_entity.type
_entity.pdbx_description
1 polymer ?
#
loop_
_entity_poly.entity_id
_entity_poly.type
_entity_poly.pdbx_seq_one_letter_code
_entity_poly.pdbx_strand_id
1 'polypeptide(L)'
;MRFPNMSSGAVDLLEKMLVFDPNKRITVDDALCHPYLSPLHDINDEPICSAPFHFDFEHPSCTEEHIKELIWREAVKFNPDTQH
;
A
#
# COMPACT_ATOMS: atom_id res chain seq x y z
N MET A 1 6.03 16.34 -27.90
CA MET A 1 5.61 15.61 -26.68
C MET A 1 6.83 15.31 -25.83
N ARG A 2 6.76 15.44 -24.49
CA ARG A 2 7.91 15.28 -23.58
C ARG A 2 8.48 13.86 -23.53
N PHE A 3 7.73 12.85 -23.99
CA PHE A 3 8.15 11.44 -24.04
C PHE A 3 7.76 10.81 -25.39
N PRO A 4 8.64 10.86 -26.41
CA PRO A 4 8.29 10.43 -27.77
C PRO A 4 8.18 8.91 -27.94
N ASN A 5 8.78 8.12 -27.04
CA ASN A 5 8.85 6.66 -27.15
C ASN A 5 7.88 5.93 -26.20
N MET A 6 7.03 6.66 -25.49
CA MET A 6 6.14 6.10 -24.48
C MET A 6 4.75 5.86 -25.07
N SER A 7 4.06 4.81 -24.64
CA SER A 7 2.68 4.57 -25.06
C SER A 7 1.77 5.70 -24.56
N SER A 8 0.81 6.12 -25.38
CA SER A 8 -0.12 7.19 -25.02
C SER A 8 -0.91 6.88 -23.75
N GLY A 9 -1.28 5.60 -23.55
CA GLY A 9 -1.97 5.16 -22.33
C GLY A 9 -1.11 5.24 -21.07
N ALA A 10 0.21 5.00 -21.16
CA ALA A 10 1.10 5.17 -20.02
C ALA A 10 1.24 6.64 -19.63
N VAL A 11 1.36 7.53 -20.62
CA VAL A 11 1.43 8.98 -20.38
C VAL A 11 0.14 9.49 -19.75
N ASP A 12 -1.04 9.08 -20.26
CA ASP A 12 -2.33 9.49 -19.70
C ASP A 12 -2.51 9.04 -18.24
N LEU A 13 -2.14 7.80 -17.92
CA LEU A 13 -2.17 7.31 -16.54
C LEU A 13 -1.23 8.12 -15.63
N LEU A 14 -0.01 8.41 -16.11
CA LEU A 14 0.98 9.16 -15.36
C LEU A 14 0.51 10.60 -15.09
N GLU A 15 -0.13 11.25 -16.08
CA GLU A 15 -0.70 12.60 -15.93
C GLU A 15 -1.81 12.63 -14.87
N LYS A 16 -2.61 11.56 -14.76
CA LYS A 16 -3.65 11.42 -13.73
C LYS A 16 -3.09 11.13 -12.33
N MET A 17 -1.92 10.50 -12.23
CA MET A 17 -1.23 10.23 -10.97
C MET A 17 -0.43 11.44 -10.46
N LEU A 18 0.26 12.15 -11.35
CA LEU A 18 1.16 13.25 -11.03
C LEU A 18 0.47 14.62 -11.02
N VAL A 19 -0.63 14.72 -10.29
CA VAL A 19 -1.36 15.98 -10.09
C VAL A 19 -0.96 16.65 -8.78
N PHE A 20 -1.01 17.99 -8.77
CA PHE A 20 -0.63 18.81 -7.62
C PHE A 20 -1.62 18.69 -6.47
N ASP A 21 -2.92 18.74 -6.77
CA ASP A 21 -3.98 18.61 -5.77
C ASP A 21 -4.21 17.11 -5.46
N PRO A 22 -3.92 16.65 -4.23
CA PRO A 22 -4.07 15.23 -3.90
C PRO A 22 -5.52 14.75 -4.02
N ASN A 23 -6.52 15.64 -3.86
CA ASN A 23 -7.93 15.27 -3.98
C ASN A 23 -8.35 15.03 -5.44
N LYS A 24 -7.56 15.51 -6.40
CA LYS A 24 -7.77 15.27 -7.84
C LYS A 24 -6.95 14.12 -8.38
N ARG A 25 -6.09 13.53 -7.55
CA ARG A 25 -5.28 12.38 -7.95
C ARG A 25 -6.18 11.18 -8.14
N ILE A 26 -5.95 10.45 -9.23
CA ILE A 26 -6.66 9.20 -9.49
C ILE A 26 -6.54 8.26 -8.27
N THR A 27 -7.64 7.59 -7.94
CA THR A 27 -7.64 6.58 -6.88
C THR A 27 -6.95 5.30 -7.36
N VAL A 28 -6.60 4.41 -6.42
CA VAL A 28 -6.00 3.11 -6.80
C VAL A 28 -6.99 2.28 -7.62
N ASP A 29 -8.26 2.27 -7.24
CA ASP A 29 -9.32 1.52 -7.93
C ASP A 29 -9.52 2.01 -9.38
N ASP A 30 -9.59 3.34 -9.56
CA ASP A 30 -9.72 3.94 -10.89
C ASP A 30 -8.46 3.71 -11.74
N ALA A 31 -7.27 3.67 -11.12
CA ALA A 31 -6.02 3.41 -11.81
C ALA A 31 -5.93 1.97 -12.30
N LEU A 32 -6.37 0.99 -11.50
CA LEU A 32 -6.45 -0.42 -11.90
C LEU A 32 -7.42 -0.63 -13.07
N CYS A 33 -8.53 0.12 -13.09
CA CYS A 33 -9.49 0.13 -14.20
C CYS A 33 -9.01 0.86 -15.47
N HIS A 34 -7.81 1.46 -15.46
CA HIS A 34 -7.33 2.27 -16.57
C HIS A 34 -7.01 1.41 -17.82
N PRO A 35 -7.30 1.88 -19.05
CA PRO A 35 -7.03 1.14 -20.30
C PRO A 35 -5.58 0.65 -20.47
N TYR A 36 -4.64 1.34 -19.85
CA TYR A 36 -3.23 0.94 -19.85
C TYR A 36 -2.96 -0.36 -19.08
N LEU A 37 -3.73 -0.64 -18.01
CA LEU A 37 -3.58 -1.82 -17.16
C LEU A 37 -4.60 -2.94 -17.50
N SER A 38 -5.54 -2.70 -18.42
CA SER A 38 -6.56 -3.69 -18.80
C SER A 38 -6.04 -5.10 -19.14
N PRO A 39 -4.85 -5.28 -19.76
CA PRO A 39 -4.33 -6.64 -20.00
C PRO A 39 -3.92 -7.40 -18.72
N LEU A 40 -3.78 -6.71 -17.60
CA LEU A 40 -3.31 -7.26 -16.32
C LEU A 40 -4.39 -7.25 -15.22
N HIS A 41 -5.40 -6.38 -15.36
CA HIS A 41 -6.40 -6.16 -14.33
C HIS A 41 -7.32 -7.39 -14.17
N ASP A 42 -7.38 -7.95 -12.96
CA ASP A 42 -8.29 -9.04 -12.55
C ASP A 42 -8.77 -8.82 -11.12
N ILE A 43 -10.06 -8.56 -10.95
CA ILE A 43 -10.68 -8.29 -9.65
C ILE A 43 -10.56 -9.48 -8.67
N ASN A 44 -10.39 -10.71 -9.17
CA ASN A 44 -10.25 -11.89 -8.32
C ASN A 44 -8.83 -12.03 -7.76
N ASP A 45 -7.82 -11.44 -8.41
CA ASP A 45 -6.41 -11.43 -7.98
C ASP A 45 -6.01 -10.11 -7.28
N GLU A 46 -6.98 -9.21 -7.08
CA GLU A 46 -6.82 -7.90 -6.42
C GLU A 46 -7.67 -7.81 -5.13
N PRO A 47 -7.39 -8.63 -4.09
CA PRO A 47 -8.20 -8.66 -2.87
C PRO A 47 -8.02 -7.40 -2.02
N ILE A 48 -9.11 -6.96 -1.39
CA ILE A 48 -9.10 -5.91 -0.36
C ILE A 48 -8.92 -6.50 1.03
N CYS A 49 -8.20 -5.78 1.90
CA CYS A 49 -8.13 -6.15 3.32
C CYS A 49 -9.49 -5.88 3.99
N SER A 50 -10.03 -6.86 4.71
CA SER A 50 -11.34 -6.75 5.37
C SER A 50 -11.35 -5.79 6.57
N ALA A 51 -10.18 -5.46 7.11
CA ALA A 51 -10.04 -4.58 8.26
C ALA A 51 -8.92 -3.55 8.03
N PRO A 52 -9.11 -2.30 8.45
CA PRO A 52 -8.02 -1.33 8.52
C PRO A 52 -6.92 -1.82 9.47
N PHE A 53 -5.67 -1.47 9.16
CA PHE A 53 -4.56 -1.69 10.08
C PHE A 53 -4.55 -0.62 11.17
N HIS A 54 -4.35 -1.03 12.43
CA HIS A 54 -4.34 -0.15 13.59
C HIS A 54 -2.90 0.23 13.97
N PHE A 55 -2.62 1.54 14.04
CA PHE A 55 -1.30 2.09 14.36
C PHE A 55 -1.13 2.42 15.85
N ASP A 56 -1.78 1.67 16.75
CA ASP A 56 -1.78 1.96 18.20
C ASP A 56 -0.37 1.93 18.82
N PHE A 57 0.57 1.21 18.20
CA PHE A 57 1.97 1.15 18.60
C PHE A 57 2.77 2.43 18.29
N GLU A 58 2.28 3.32 17.42
CA GLU A 58 2.93 4.58 17.07
C GLU A 58 2.53 5.73 18.01
N HIS A 59 1.82 5.43 19.11
CA HIS A 59 1.41 6.46 20.06
C HIS A 59 2.65 7.20 20.60
N PRO A 60 2.64 8.55 20.67
CA PRO A 60 3.79 9.34 21.12
C PRO A 60 4.32 9.02 22.53
N SER A 61 3.56 8.27 23.33
CA SER A 61 3.91 7.84 24.68
C SER A 61 4.59 6.47 24.73
N CYS A 62 4.75 5.78 23.60
CA CYS A 62 5.46 4.50 23.55
C CYS A 62 6.94 4.70 23.87
N THR A 63 7.42 4.03 24.92
CA THR A 63 8.84 4.03 25.29
C THR A 63 9.59 2.94 24.52
N GLU A 64 10.92 3.02 24.51
CA GLU A 64 11.77 1.98 23.91
C GLU A 64 11.51 0.60 24.52
N GLU A 65 11.33 0.53 25.85
CA GLU A 65 11.01 -0.71 26.57
C GLU A 65 9.67 -1.29 26.13
N HIS A 66 8.66 -0.44 25.92
CA HIS A 66 7.36 -0.88 25.44
C HIS A 66 7.46 -1.47 24.01
N ILE A 67 8.22 -0.83 23.12
CA ILE A 67 8.45 -1.33 21.75
C ILE A 67 9.20 -2.66 21.78
N LYS A 68 10.25 -2.79 22.62
CA LYS A 68 10.98 -4.06 22.82
C LYS A 68 10.06 -5.19 23.27
N GLU A 69 9.15 -4.90 24.20
CA GLU A 69 8.15 -5.88 24.67
C GLU A 69 7.17 -6.27 23.54
N LEU A 70 6.67 -5.31 22.76
CA LEU A 70 5.80 -5.59 21.61
C LEU A 70 6.47 -6.49 20.58
N ILE A 71 7.74 -6.21 20.25
CA ILE A 71 8.53 -7.03 19.31
C ILE A 71 8.75 -8.43 19.88
N TRP A 72 9.14 -8.53 21.15
CA TRP A 72 9.35 -9.82 21.82
C TRP A 72 8.09 -10.68 21.82
N ARG A 73 6.94 -10.09 22.16
CA ARG A 73 5.64 -10.79 22.16
C ARG A 73 5.28 -11.32 20.77
N GLU A 74 5.50 -10.54 19.72
CA GLU A 74 5.23 -11.00 18.36
C GLU A 74 6.20 -12.11 17.95
N ALA A 75 7.49 -12.01 18.32
CA ALA A 75 8.47 -13.06 18.07
C ALA A 75 8.12 -14.39 18.76
N VAL A 76 7.69 -14.37 20.03
CA VAL A 76 7.26 -15.57 20.77
C VAL A 76 5.99 -16.17 20.16
N LYS A 77 5.03 -15.33 19.75
CA LYS A 77 3.79 -15.77 19.09
C LYS A 77 4.06 -16.56 17.80
N PHE A 78 5.08 -16.18 17.04
CA PHE A 78 5.49 -16.91 15.83
C PHE A 78 6.47 -18.08 16.10
N ASN A 79 7.10 -18.13 17.27
CA ASN A 79 8.10 -19.15 17.64
C ASN A 79 7.81 -19.76 19.04
N PRO A 80 6.69 -20.48 19.21
CA PRO A 80 6.25 -20.96 20.53
C PRO A 80 7.23 -21.93 21.21
N ASP A 81 8.06 -22.63 20.43
CA ASP A 81 9.02 -23.63 20.93
C ASP A 81 10.28 -23.03 21.58
N THR A 82 10.42 -21.70 21.56
CA THR A 82 11.57 -21.00 22.18
C THR A 82 11.43 -20.76 23.69
N GLN A 83 10.32 -21.19 24.31
CA GLN A 83 10.07 -21.09 25.76
C GLN A 83 10.68 -22.23 26.60
N HIS A 84 11.86 -22.75 26.23
CA HIS A 84 12.60 -23.74 27.01
C HIS A 84 13.75 -23.12 27.82
#